data_AF-M5S2E3-F1
#
_entry.id   AF-M5S2E3-F1
#
_cell.length_a   1.000
_cell.length_b   1.000
_cell.length_c   1.000
_cell.angle_alpha   90.00
_cell.angle_beta   90.00
_cell.angle_gamma   90.00
#
_symmetry.space_group_name_H-M   'P 1'
#
loop_
_entity.id
_entity.type
_entity.pdbx_description
1 polymer ?
#
loop_
_entity_poly.entity_id
_entity_poly.type
_entity_poly.pdbx_seq_one_letter_code
_entity_poly.pdbx_strand_id
1 'polypeptide(L)'
;MHVEWSSPVEKQGRRKSQALGNSGIFLMGIYEFQVLNSYQNPTYFDGQAGAIYKQVPPAVNAMRPPGQWNSYDIFWTAPRFDDDGELLSPAYITALHNGVLIQNHFEVKGDTPYTRPPSYKAHAPRGPIKLQDHRSPVRFRNIWVRDYQSAQVKQPN
;
A
#
# COMPACT_ATOMS: atom_id res chain seq x y z
N MET A 1 -8.26 2.52 -6.17
CA MET A 1 -7.09 3.22 -6.76
C MET A 1 -6.35 2.22 -7.63
N HIS A 2 -5.83 2.68 -8.76
CA HIS A 2 -4.91 1.91 -9.58
C HIS A 2 -3.60 2.67 -9.72
N VAL A 3 -2.49 1.93 -9.77
CA VAL A 3 -1.16 2.47 -10.04
C VAL A 3 -0.27 1.40 -10.65
N GLU A 4 0.46 1.77 -11.69
CA GLU A 4 1.55 0.96 -12.21
C GLU A 4 2.90 1.54 -11.80
N TRP A 5 3.82 0.66 -11.42
CA TRP A 5 5.16 1.03 -10.98
C TRP A 5 6.22 0.06 -11.51
N SER A 6 7.43 0.57 -11.70
CA SER A 6 8.55 -0.22 -12.22
C SER A 6 9.79 0.00 -11.36
N SER A 7 10.27 -1.11 -10.80
CA SER A 7 11.55 -1.19 -10.08
C SER A 7 12.71 -0.90 -11.04
N PRO A 8 13.79 -0.23 -10.56
CA PRO A 8 14.92 0.09 -11.41
C PRO A 8 15.71 -1.16 -11.80
N VAL A 9 16.26 -1.15 -13.02
CA VAL A 9 17.26 -2.13 -13.43
C VAL A 9 18.62 -1.66 -12.92
N GLU A 10 19.14 -2.30 -11.87
CA GLU A 10 20.46 -2.01 -11.32
C GLU A 10 21.37 -3.24 -11.40
N LYS A 11 22.69 -3.03 -11.45
CA LYS A 11 23.67 -4.12 -11.34
C LYS A 11 23.45 -4.87 -10.01
N GLN A 12 23.36 -6.20 -10.08
CA GLN A 12 23.20 -7.05 -8.90
C GLN A 12 24.26 -6.72 -7.83
N GLY A 13 23.83 -6.73 -6.56
CA GLY A 13 24.70 -6.52 -5.39
C GLY A 13 24.91 -5.06 -4.97
N ARG A 14 24.57 -4.06 -5.80
CA ARG A 14 24.76 -2.64 -5.45
C ARG A 14 23.81 -2.16 -4.33
N ARG A 15 22.56 -2.59 -4.38
CA ARG A 15 21.51 -2.33 -3.38
C ARG A 15 20.77 -3.63 -3.11
N LYS A 16 20.30 -3.80 -1.87
CA LYS A 16 19.62 -5.01 -1.38
C LYS A 16 18.58 -4.67 -0.33
N SER A 17 17.69 -5.62 -0.03
CA SER A 17 16.62 -5.45 0.97
C SER A 17 15.86 -4.13 0.71
N GLN A 18 15.56 -3.35 1.75
CA GLN A 18 14.88 -2.04 1.70
C GLN A 18 15.61 -0.94 0.93
N ALA A 19 16.84 -1.16 0.45
CA ALA A 19 17.55 -0.15 -0.33
C ALA A 19 17.26 -0.28 -1.84
N LEU A 20 16.71 -1.40 -2.30
CA LEU A 20 16.56 -1.70 -3.74
C LEU A 20 15.12 -1.42 -4.19
N GLY A 21 14.93 -0.36 -4.98
CA GLY A 21 13.64 0.01 -5.56
C GLY A 21 12.57 0.35 -4.52
N ASN A 22 12.97 0.94 -3.38
CA ASN A 22 12.06 1.29 -2.30
C ASN A 22 11.35 2.62 -2.57
N SER A 23 10.04 2.61 -2.36
CA SER A 23 9.12 3.72 -2.34
C SER A 23 7.90 3.27 -1.52
N GLY A 24 6.80 4.01 -1.57
CA GLY A 24 5.59 3.64 -0.84
C GLY A 24 4.43 4.46 -1.34
N ILE A 25 3.23 3.86 -1.32
CA ILE A 25 1.98 4.55 -1.61
C ILE A 25 1.28 4.78 -0.26
N PHE A 26 1.28 6.02 0.20
CA PHE A 26 0.64 6.39 1.45
C PHE A 26 -0.82 6.77 1.19
N LEU A 27 -1.73 5.90 1.62
CA LEU A 27 -3.17 6.17 1.63
C LEU A 27 -3.47 7.21 2.72
N MET A 28 -4.23 8.24 2.36
CA MET A 28 -4.49 9.40 3.21
C MET A 28 -3.22 10.13 3.70
N GLY A 29 -2.07 9.86 3.08
CA GLY A 29 -0.77 10.38 3.47
C GLY A 29 -0.21 9.80 4.78
N ILE A 30 -0.79 8.70 5.29
CA ILE A 30 -0.52 8.12 6.62
C ILE A 30 -0.20 6.61 6.55
N TYR A 31 -0.94 5.86 5.74
CA TYR A 31 -0.89 4.40 5.72
C TYR A 31 -0.09 3.90 4.52
N GLU A 32 1.13 3.42 4.76
CA GLU A 32 2.04 2.95 3.72
C GLU A 32 1.64 1.58 3.19
N PHE A 33 1.30 1.54 1.91
CA PHE A 33 1.28 0.34 1.10
C PHE A 33 2.62 0.23 0.35
N GLN A 34 3.38 -0.81 0.70
CA GLN A 34 4.80 -0.86 0.41
C GLN A 34 5.10 -1.06 -1.09
N VAL A 35 6.04 -0.28 -1.63
CA VAL A 35 6.60 -0.46 -2.98
C VAL A 35 8.07 -0.83 -2.83
N LEU A 36 8.44 -2.04 -3.23
CA LEU A 36 9.82 -2.50 -3.12
C LEU A 36 10.18 -3.41 -4.28
N ASN A 37 11.45 -3.44 -4.68
CA ASN A 37 11.93 -4.55 -5.48
C ASN A 37 12.03 -5.82 -4.61
N SER A 38 11.00 -6.65 -4.60
CA SER A 38 11.02 -7.95 -3.92
C SER A 38 11.30 -9.13 -4.86
N TYR A 39 11.72 -8.88 -6.10
CA TYR A 39 12.09 -9.93 -7.05
C TYR A 39 13.50 -10.45 -6.73
N GLN A 40 13.60 -11.68 -6.22
CA GLN A 40 14.88 -12.30 -5.80
C GLN A 40 15.71 -11.41 -4.86
N ASN A 41 15.03 -10.62 -4.02
CA ASN A 41 15.65 -9.68 -3.08
C ASN A 41 15.03 -9.87 -1.69
N PRO A 42 15.60 -10.74 -0.84
CA PRO A 42 15.12 -10.96 0.51
C PRO A 42 15.16 -9.69 1.37
N THR A 43 14.12 -9.52 2.19
CA THR A 43 13.99 -8.45 3.19
C THR A 43 13.15 -8.98 4.37
N TYR A 44 12.84 -8.15 5.36
CA TYR A 44 11.92 -8.55 6.43
C TYR A 44 10.48 -8.69 5.90
N PHE A 45 9.77 -9.71 6.37
CA PHE A 45 8.55 -10.23 5.73
C PHE A 45 7.44 -9.18 5.60
N ASP A 46 7.27 -8.33 6.62
CA ASP A 46 6.27 -7.27 6.73
C ASP A 46 6.71 -5.93 6.11
N GLY A 47 7.82 -5.90 5.37
CA GLY A 47 8.28 -4.73 4.61
C GLY A 47 8.55 -4.99 3.14
N GLN A 48 8.12 -6.11 2.60
CA GLN A 48 8.24 -6.42 1.18
C GLN A 48 7.13 -5.77 0.33
N ALA A 49 7.26 -5.79 -0.99
CA ALA A 49 6.29 -5.20 -1.91
C ALA A 49 4.86 -5.69 -1.62
N GLY A 50 3.91 -4.76 -1.45
CA GLY A 50 2.51 -5.07 -1.16
C GLY A 50 2.21 -5.41 0.30
N ALA A 51 3.18 -5.26 1.19
CA ALA A 51 2.93 -5.25 2.62
C ALA A 51 2.18 -3.97 3.02
N ILE A 52 1.37 -4.07 4.07
CA ILE A 52 1.01 -2.89 4.87
C ILE A 52 2.17 -2.74 5.84
N TYR A 53 2.98 -1.71 5.61
CA TYR A 53 4.34 -1.66 6.14
C TYR A 53 4.41 -1.89 7.64
N LYS A 54 5.18 -2.90 8.05
CA LYS A 54 5.36 -3.38 9.44
C LYS A 54 4.09 -3.80 10.18
N GLN A 55 3.02 -4.11 9.45
CA GLN A 55 1.78 -4.67 10.02
C GLN A 55 1.51 -6.07 9.50
N VAL A 56 1.57 -6.29 8.18
CA VAL A 56 1.29 -7.60 7.59
C VAL A 56 2.01 -7.77 6.24
N PRO A 57 2.62 -8.95 5.96
CA PRO A 57 3.16 -9.25 4.64
C PRO A 57 2.03 -9.40 3.61
N PRO A 58 2.33 -9.30 2.29
CA PRO A 58 1.43 -9.84 1.27
C PRO A 58 1.31 -11.36 1.42
N ALA A 59 0.16 -11.93 1.05
CA ALA A 59 -0.07 -13.38 1.07
C ALA A 59 0.89 -14.16 0.15
N VAL A 60 1.34 -13.53 -0.93
CA VAL A 60 2.32 -14.09 -1.87
C VAL A 60 3.13 -12.96 -2.52
N ASN A 61 4.38 -13.25 -2.86
CA ASN A 61 5.20 -12.34 -3.67
C ASN A 61 4.84 -12.50 -5.15
N ALA A 62 4.10 -11.51 -5.69
CA ALA A 62 3.64 -11.50 -7.08
C ALA A 62 4.50 -10.60 -8.00
N MET A 63 5.77 -10.38 -7.66
CA MET A 63 6.66 -9.48 -8.39
C MET A 63 6.95 -9.92 -9.82
N ARG A 64 6.92 -8.95 -10.74
CA ARG A 64 7.60 -9.05 -12.03
C ARG A 64 9.09 -8.66 -11.91
N PRO A 65 9.97 -9.13 -12.81
CA PRO A 65 11.37 -8.74 -12.83
C PRO A 65 11.59 -7.22 -12.92
N PRO A 66 12.74 -6.69 -12.44
CA PRO A 66 13.06 -5.27 -12.55
C PRO A 66 12.99 -4.74 -13.97
N GLY A 67 12.59 -3.47 -14.14
CA GLY A 67 12.35 -2.84 -15.44
C GLY A 67 10.99 -3.15 -16.07
N GLN A 68 10.33 -4.24 -15.68
CA GLN A 68 8.92 -4.49 -16.04
C GLN A 68 7.97 -3.67 -15.16
N TRP A 69 6.72 -3.55 -15.61
CA TRP A 69 5.66 -2.86 -14.90
C TRP A 69 4.91 -3.83 -13.99
N ASN A 70 4.84 -3.50 -12.70
CA ASN A 70 3.94 -4.09 -11.74
C ASN A 70 2.68 -3.22 -11.65
N SER A 71 1.51 -3.83 -11.46
CA SER A 71 0.27 -3.12 -11.19
C SER A 71 -0.20 -3.37 -9.76
N TYR A 72 -0.73 -2.31 -9.13
CA TYR A 72 -1.53 -2.42 -7.92
C TYR A 72 -2.94 -1.91 -8.17
N ASP A 73 -3.91 -2.72 -7.75
CA ASP A 73 -5.31 -2.34 -7.60
C ASP A 73 -5.63 -2.37 -6.11
N ILE A 74 -5.85 -1.18 -5.54
CA ILE A 74 -6.01 -0.96 -4.10
C ILE A 74 -7.44 -0.50 -3.80
N PHE A 75 -8.11 -1.23 -2.93
CA PHE A 75 -9.45 -0.93 -2.42
C PHE A 75 -9.30 -0.51 -0.96
N TRP A 76 -9.75 0.70 -0.65
CA TRP A 76 -9.51 1.36 0.62
C TRP A 76 -10.83 1.78 1.27
N THR A 77 -11.02 1.37 2.52
CA THR A 77 -12.03 1.93 3.43
C THR A 77 -11.28 2.78 4.45
N ALA A 78 -11.56 4.09 4.47
CA ALA A 78 -10.95 5.00 5.42
C ALA A 78 -11.41 4.74 6.86
N PRO A 79 -10.55 4.95 7.87
CA PRO A 79 -10.98 4.92 9.26
C PRO A 79 -11.91 6.09 9.55
N ARG A 80 -12.74 5.95 10.58
CA ARG A 80 -13.63 7.01 11.07
C ARG A 80 -13.35 7.27 12.54
N PHE A 81 -13.44 8.53 12.91
CA PHE A 81 -13.29 9.03 14.27
C PHE A 81 -14.53 9.83 14.64
N ASP A 82 -14.83 9.90 15.94
CA ASP A 82 -15.82 10.84 16.45
C ASP A 82 -15.21 12.24 16.67
N ASP A 83 -16.04 13.16 17.19
CA ASP A 83 -15.65 14.55 17.43
C ASP A 83 -14.62 14.67 18.58
N ASP A 84 -14.57 13.68 19.49
CA ASP A 84 -13.59 13.60 20.58
C ASP A 84 -12.25 12.97 20.11
N GLY A 85 -12.23 12.43 18.88
CA GLY A 85 -11.06 11.83 18.25
C GLY A 85 -10.89 10.33 18.55
N GLU A 86 -11.88 9.69 19.16
CA GLU A 86 -11.90 8.25 19.40
C GLU A 86 -12.21 7.49 18.09
N LEU A 87 -11.61 6.31 17.95
CA LEU A 87 -11.76 5.50 16.74
C LEU A 87 -13.14 4.84 16.70
N LEU A 88 -13.99 5.24 15.76
CA LEU A 88 -15.30 4.64 15.51
C LEU A 88 -15.22 3.38 14.64
N SER A 89 -14.36 3.39 13.62
CA SER A 89 -14.14 2.21 12.77
C SER A 89 -12.74 2.24 12.16
N PRO A 90 -12.02 1.10 12.14
CA PRO A 90 -10.68 1.03 11.56
C PRO A 90 -10.72 1.14 10.03
N ALA A 91 -9.55 1.37 9.46
CA ALA A 91 -9.36 1.31 8.02
C ALA A 91 -9.27 -0.15 7.55
N TYR A 92 -9.74 -0.41 6.34
CA TYR A 92 -9.60 -1.72 5.69
C TYR A 92 -8.96 -1.59 4.32
N ILE A 93 -8.11 -2.55 3.97
CA ILE A 93 -7.48 -2.62 2.66
C ILE A 93 -7.61 -4.00 2.03
N THR A 94 -8.02 -4.01 0.77
CA THR A 94 -7.88 -5.13 -0.14
C THR A 94 -6.95 -4.69 -1.27
N ALA A 95 -6.00 -5.52 -1.66
CA ALA A 95 -5.05 -5.17 -2.70
C ALA A 95 -4.72 -6.37 -3.60
N LEU A 96 -4.66 -6.09 -4.90
CA LEU A 96 -4.16 -7.01 -5.91
C LEU A 96 -2.81 -6.51 -6.42
N HIS A 97 -1.89 -7.43 -6.66
CA HIS A 97 -0.59 -7.19 -7.30
C HIS A 97 -0.50 -8.03 -8.56
N ASN A 98 -0.42 -7.37 -9.72
CA ASN A 98 -0.44 -8.05 -11.03
C ASN A 98 -1.66 -8.99 -11.19
N GLY A 99 -2.82 -8.60 -10.65
CA GLY A 99 -4.05 -9.41 -10.66
C GLY A 99 -4.13 -10.49 -9.59
N VAL A 100 -3.09 -10.69 -8.79
CA VAL A 100 -3.07 -11.66 -7.69
C VAL A 100 -3.54 -10.98 -6.40
N LEU A 101 -4.54 -11.54 -5.73
CA LEU A 101 -4.99 -11.05 -4.41
C LEU A 101 -3.90 -11.27 -3.35
N ILE A 102 -3.36 -10.18 -2.81
CA ILE A 102 -2.25 -10.23 -1.84
C ILE A 102 -2.61 -9.66 -0.46
N GLN A 103 -3.61 -8.80 -0.37
CA GLN A 103 -4.23 -8.36 0.88
C GLN A 103 -5.73 -8.54 0.73
N ASN A 104 -6.37 -9.24 1.67
CA ASN A 104 -7.79 -9.50 1.61
C ASN A 104 -8.50 -8.92 2.83
N HIS A 105 -9.09 -7.73 2.65
CA HIS A 105 -9.86 -7.02 3.66
C HIS A 105 -9.16 -6.92 5.02
N PHE A 106 -7.86 -6.61 5.00
CA PHE A 106 -7.07 -6.50 6.21
C PHE A 106 -7.47 -5.26 7.01
N GLU A 107 -7.71 -5.43 8.30
CA GLU A 107 -7.92 -4.36 9.26
C GLU A 107 -6.61 -3.69 9.64
N VAL A 108 -6.39 -2.47 9.16
CA VAL A 108 -5.20 -1.68 9.46
C VAL A 108 -5.19 -1.31 10.94
N LYS A 109 -4.02 -1.41 11.59
CA LYS A 109 -3.88 -1.26 13.05
C LYS A 109 -3.51 0.16 13.50
N GLY A 110 -3.43 1.09 12.56
CA GLY A 110 -2.96 2.46 12.78
C GLY A 110 -1.99 2.89 11.70
N ASP A 111 -1.21 3.92 11.99
CA ASP A 111 -0.15 4.40 11.11
C ASP A 111 0.94 3.35 10.82
N THR A 112 1.92 3.69 9.98
CA THR A 112 2.95 2.74 9.49
C THR A 112 4.37 3.18 9.89
N PRO A 113 4.68 3.25 11.20
CA PRO A 113 5.97 3.72 11.69
C PRO A 113 7.08 2.66 11.53
N TYR A 114 8.32 3.13 11.35
CA TYR A 114 9.48 2.24 11.37
C TYR A 114 9.87 1.76 12.78
N THR A 115 9.70 2.57 13.82
CA THR A 115 10.38 2.36 15.12
C THR A 115 9.46 2.00 16.28
N ARG A 116 8.14 1.97 16.08
CA ARG A 116 7.16 1.70 17.15
C ARG A 116 5.98 0.87 16.62
N PRO A 117 5.12 0.34 17.49
CA PRO A 117 3.85 -0.24 17.06
C PRO A 117 2.95 0.78 16.35
N PRO A 118 2.07 0.32 15.44
CA PRO A 118 1.07 1.16 14.80
C PRO A 118 0.07 1.70 15.84
N SER A 119 -0.39 2.92 15.64
CA SER A 119 -1.49 3.48 16.42
C SER A 119 -2.33 4.44 15.58
N TYR A 120 -3.61 4.57 15.93
CA TYR A 120 -4.47 5.56 15.33
C TYR A 120 -4.29 6.93 15.99
N LYS A 121 -4.33 7.97 15.16
CA LYS A 121 -4.48 9.36 15.59
C LYS A 121 -5.54 9.98 14.69
N ALA A 122 -6.52 10.65 15.29
CA ALA A 122 -7.58 11.31 14.55
C ALA A 122 -7.00 12.24 13.47
N HIS A 123 -7.61 12.19 12.29
CA HIS A 123 -7.26 13.01 11.15
C HIS A 123 -8.52 13.27 10.31
N ALA A 124 -8.42 14.19 9.35
CA ALA A 124 -9.53 14.51 8.46
C ALA A 124 -10.04 13.25 7.71
N PRO A 125 -11.35 13.14 7.42
CA PRO A 125 -11.93 11.96 6.76
C PRO A 125 -11.46 11.78 5.31
N ARG A 126 -10.78 12.79 4.74
CA ARG A 126 -10.12 12.74 3.44
C ARG A 126 -8.68 13.22 3.57
N GLY A 127 -7.78 12.58 2.84
CA GLY A 127 -6.36 12.91 2.80
C GLY A 127 -5.77 12.65 1.42
N PRO A 128 -4.54 13.14 1.16
CA PRO A 128 -3.89 12.96 -0.13
C PRO A 128 -3.42 11.51 -0.33
N ILE A 129 -3.09 11.16 -1.57
CA ILE A 129 -2.20 10.04 -1.86
C ILE A 129 -0.77 10.61 -1.94
N LYS A 130 0.17 10.04 -1.19
CA LYS A 130 1.60 10.42 -1.30
C LYS A 130 2.42 9.26 -1.85
N LEU A 131 3.37 9.58 -2.71
CA LEU A 131 4.41 8.64 -3.16
C LEU A 131 5.70 8.95 -2.43
N GLN A 132 6.31 7.95 -1.81
CA GLN A 132 7.53 8.14 -1.02
C GLN A 132 8.76 8.24 -1.91
N ASP A 133 9.60 9.25 -1.67
CA ASP A 133 10.98 9.26 -2.14
C ASP A 133 11.89 8.65 -1.07
N HIS A 134 12.34 7.41 -1.31
CA HIS A 134 13.30 6.71 -0.45
C HIS A 134 14.72 6.71 -1.06
N ARG A 135 15.06 7.72 -1.88
CA ARG A 135 16.34 7.84 -2.59
C ARG A 135 16.64 6.64 -3.50
N SER A 136 15.59 5.95 -3.92
CA SER A 136 15.62 4.82 -4.85
C SER A 136 14.82 5.19 -6.09
N PRO A 137 15.36 5.03 -7.31
CA PRO A 137 14.65 5.42 -8.51
C PRO A 137 13.52 4.42 -8.78
N VAL A 138 12.27 4.84 -8.64
CA VAL A 138 11.06 4.08 -9.02
C VAL A 138 10.29 4.88 -10.04
N ARG A 139 9.80 4.23 -11.10
CA ARG A 139 8.97 4.88 -12.13
C ARG A 139 7.51 4.55 -11.86
N PHE A 140 6.63 5.52 -12.08
CA PHE A 140 5.18 5.35 -11.96
C PHE A 140 4.49 5.74 -13.26
N ARG A 141 3.36 5.09 -13.57
CA ARG A 141 2.45 5.48 -14.65
C ARG A 141 1.02 5.04 -14.34
N ASN A 142 0.07 5.49 -15.17
CA ASN A 142 -1.33 5.04 -15.14
C ASN A 142 -1.91 5.10 -13.71
N ILE A 143 -1.88 6.28 -13.11
CA ILE A 143 -2.36 6.48 -11.74
C ILE A 143 -3.74 7.10 -11.80
N TRP A 144 -4.73 6.43 -11.25
CA TRP A 144 -6.07 6.98 -11.11
C TRP A 144 -6.73 6.54 -9.81
N VAL A 145 -7.64 7.38 -9.32
CA VAL A 145 -8.45 7.12 -8.15
C VAL A 145 -9.90 7.40 -8.49
N ARG A 146 -10.80 6.62 -7.88
CA ARG A 146 -12.23 6.87 -7.91
C ARG A 146 -12.81 6.59 -6.54
N ASP A 147 -13.80 7.38 -6.14
CA ASP A 147 -14.60 7.08 -4.97
C ASP A 147 -15.43 5.81 -5.23
N TYR A 148 -15.60 4.99 -4.20
CA TYR A 148 -16.46 3.81 -4.24
C TYR A 148 -17.76 4.10 -3.50
N GLN A 149 -18.87 3.79 -4.15
CA GLN A 149 -20.21 3.80 -3.55
C GLN A 149 -20.82 2.43 -3.82
N SER A 150 -21.33 1.79 -2.77
CA SER A 150 -22.08 0.54 -2.92
C SER A 150 -23.31 0.77 -3.77
N ALA A 151 -23.66 -0.22 -4.60
CA ALA A 151 -24.87 -0.17 -5.40
C ALA A 151 -26.10 -0.01 -4.49
N GLN A 152 -26.96 0.94 -4.81
CA GLN A 152 -28.24 1.13 -4.11
C GLN A 152 -29.25 0.14 -4.70
N VAL A 153 -29.53 -0.94 -3.99
CA VAL A 153 -30.55 -1.91 -4.41
C VAL A 153 -31.91 -1.37 -3.96
N LYS A 154 -32.70 -0.85 -4.89
CA LYS A 154 -34.15 -0.71 -4.67
C LYS A 154 -34.78 -2.05 -4.99
N GLN A 155 -35.28 -2.77 -3.99
CA GLN A 155 -36.12 -3.94 -4.26
C GLN A 155 -37.38 -3.46 -4.98
N PRO A 156 -37.77 -4.06 -6.12
CA PRO A 156 -39.07 -3.79 -6.71
C PRO A 156 -40.16 -4.30 -5.76
N ASN A 157 -41.16 -3.45 -5.52
CA ASN A 157 -42.37 -3.77 -4.74
C ASN A 157 -43.15 -4.93 -5.36
#